data_AF-A0AA47NNJ4-F1
#
_entry.id   AF-A0AA47NNJ4-F1
#
_cell.length_a   1.000
_cell.length_b   1.000
_cell.length_c   1.000
_cell.angle_alpha   90.00
_cell.angle_beta   90.00
_cell.angle_gamma   90.00
#
_symmetry.space_group_name_H-M   'P 1'
#
loop_
_entity.id
_entity.type
_entity.pdbx_description
1 polymer ?
#
loop_
_entity_poly.entity_id
_entity_poly.type
_entity_poly.pdbx_seq_one_letter_code
_entity_poly.pdbx_strand_id
1 'polypeptide(L)'
;MATGKRRATFFNNIELETLMHAYRDFLHVFWKKSNTAAAAKERETAWENIASRVNACNPAGEKRTWQQLKMKYKNIVQTANRKKADSRKTGGGPAPPPLTVAEEMALSHNTGRSVAEGIPGGSSSSECTPQDTSALQTL
;
A
#
# COMPACT_ATOMS: atom_id res chain seq x y z
N MET A 1 -11.27 -36.55 7.95
CA MET A 1 -11.04 -35.34 8.78
C MET A 1 -11.05 -34.11 7.89
N ALA A 2 -12.05 -33.23 8.00
CA ALA A 2 -12.08 -31.99 7.22
C ALA A 2 -11.21 -30.92 7.91
N THR A 3 -10.05 -30.59 7.34
CA THR A 3 -9.16 -29.54 7.87
C THR A 3 -9.71 -28.16 7.49
N GLY A 4 -10.67 -27.67 8.26
CA GLY A 4 -11.20 -26.31 8.11
C GLY A 4 -10.07 -25.27 8.22
N LYS A 5 -9.84 -24.50 7.16
CA LYS A 5 -8.82 -23.45 7.12
C LYS A 5 -9.21 -22.34 8.10
N ARG A 6 -8.62 -22.31 9.31
CA ARG A 6 -8.84 -21.21 10.26
C ARG A 6 -8.46 -19.89 9.59
N ARG A 7 -9.32 -18.88 9.74
CA ARG A 7 -9.01 -17.50 9.32
C ARG A 7 -7.83 -17.02 10.17
N ALA A 8 -6.82 -16.45 9.53
CA ALA A 8 -5.68 -15.87 10.24
C ALA A 8 -6.16 -14.74 11.17
N THR A 9 -5.57 -14.65 12.36
CA THR A 9 -5.91 -13.59 13.32
C THR A 9 -5.50 -12.21 12.77
N PHE A 10 -6.26 -11.18 13.14
CA PHE A 10 -5.91 -9.80 12.79
C PHE A 10 -4.57 -9.40 13.43
N PHE A 11 -3.84 -8.49 12.77
CA PHE A 11 -2.63 -7.90 13.35
C PHE A 11 -3.00 -6.84 14.38
N ASN A 12 -2.39 -6.89 15.57
CA ASN A 12 -2.55 -5.87 16.60
C ASN A 12 -1.59 -4.68 16.39
N ASN A 13 -1.82 -3.55 17.05
CA ASN A 13 -1.01 -2.34 16.82
C ASN A 13 0.48 -2.52 17.15
N ILE A 14 0.81 -3.28 18.21
CA ILE A 14 2.21 -3.56 18.60
C ILE A 14 2.93 -4.34 17.49
N GLU A 15 2.27 -5.34 16.88
CA GLU A 15 2.81 -6.07 15.73
C GLU A 15 3.03 -5.15 14.52
N LEU A 16 2.13 -4.19 14.29
CA LEU A 16 2.23 -3.24 13.18
C LEU A 16 3.35 -2.23 13.38
N GLU A 17 3.45 -1.63 14.56
CA GLU A 17 4.52 -0.70 14.89
C GLU A 17 5.88 -1.41 14.85
N THR A 18 6.00 -2.58 15.47
CA THR A 18 7.23 -3.39 15.42
C THR A 18 7.63 -3.76 13.99
N LEU A 19 6.66 -4.14 13.14
CA LEU A 19 6.89 -4.39 11.72
C LEU A 19 7.44 -3.16 11.01
N MET A 20 6.86 -1.98 11.22
CA MET A 20 7.29 -0.75 10.56
C MET A 20 8.66 -0.29 11.06
N HIS A 21 8.90 -0.25 12.36
CA HIS A 21 10.20 0.11 12.93
C HIS A 21 11.30 -0.86 12.48
N ALA A 22 11.09 -2.18 12.59
CA ALA A 22 12.09 -3.16 12.16
C ALA A 22 12.34 -3.10 10.63
N TYR A 23 11.32 -2.82 9.81
CA TYR A 23 11.52 -2.62 8.37
C TYR A 23 12.41 -1.41 8.07
N ARG A 24 12.32 -0.34 8.87
CA ARG A 24 13.15 0.87 8.73
C ARG A 24 14.64 0.55 8.83
N ASP A 25 15.03 -0.26 9.82
CA ASP A 25 16.42 -0.69 10.02
C ASP A 25 16.99 -1.42 8.78
N PHE A 26 16.16 -2.22 8.11
CA PHE A 26 16.55 -3.02 6.94
C PHE A 26 16.30 -2.31 5.58
N LEU A 27 15.97 -1.01 5.55
CA LEU A 27 15.74 -0.28 4.29
C LEU A 27 16.94 -0.40 3.32
N HIS A 28 18.16 -0.36 3.85
CA HIS A 28 19.39 -0.51 3.06
C HIS A 28 19.45 -1.84 2.29
N VAL A 29 18.95 -2.94 2.88
CA VAL A 29 18.84 -4.26 2.23
C VAL A 29 17.76 -4.25 1.14
N PHE A 30 16.62 -3.63 1.41
CA PHE A 30 15.47 -3.61 0.48
C PHE A 30 15.59 -2.60 -0.66
N TRP A 31 16.39 -1.55 -0.51
CA TRP A 31 16.63 -0.53 -1.54
C TRP A 31 17.78 -0.89 -2.49
N LYS A 32 18.68 -1.81 -2.09
CA LYS A 32 19.79 -2.34 -2.89
C LYS A 32 19.28 -2.95 -4.20
N LYS A 33 19.57 -2.29 -5.33
CA LYS A 33 19.29 -2.75 -6.70
C LYS A 33 20.20 -3.94 -7.08
N SER A 34 19.96 -5.11 -6.50
CA SER A 34 20.67 -6.35 -6.85
C SER A 34 19.70 -7.54 -6.97
N ASN A 35 19.86 -8.34 -8.02
CA ASN A 35 19.04 -9.52 -8.33
C ASN A 35 19.74 -10.86 -8.02
N THR A 36 20.97 -10.83 -7.51
CA THR A 36 21.76 -12.05 -7.25
C THR A 36 21.09 -12.97 -6.22
N ALA A 37 21.38 -14.26 -6.28
CA ALA A 37 20.90 -15.23 -5.30
C ALA A 37 21.31 -14.86 -3.85
N ALA A 38 22.52 -14.30 -3.67
CA ALA A 38 22.97 -13.75 -2.40
C ALA A 38 22.07 -12.60 -1.91
N ALA A 39 21.75 -11.63 -2.77
CA ALA A 39 20.84 -10.52 -2.42
C ALA A 39 19.38 -10.99 -2.20
N ALA A 40 18.95 -12.08 -2.85
CA ALA A 40 17.65 -12.70 -2.58
C ALA A 40 17.62 -13.28 -1.16
N LYS A 41 18.65 -14.07 -0.78
CA LYS A 41 18.80 -14.65 0.56
C LYS A 41 18.95 -13.57 1.64
N GLU A 42 19.75 -12.53 1.39
CA GLU A 42 19.92 -11.36 2.28
C GLU A 42 18.56 -10.70 2.62
N ARG A 43 17.69 -10.52 1.61
CA ARG A 43 16.33 -9.99 1.81
C ARG A 43 15.39 -10.95 2.53
N GLU A 44 15.53 -12.26 2.35
CA GLU A 44 14.74 -13.26 3.08
C GLU A 44 15.14 -13.26 4.56
N THR A 45 16.44 -13.33 4.86
CA THR A 45 16.96 -13.22 6.24
C THR A 45 16.59 -11.90 6.91
N ALA A 46 16.53 -10.77 6.19
CA ALA A 46 15.99 -9.53 6.73
C ALA A 46 14.51 -9.65 7.12
N TRP A 47 13.67 -10.29 6.28
CA TRP A 47 12.26 -10.55 6.60
C TRP A 47 12.09 -11.54 7.77
N GLU A 48 12.96 -12.55 7.90
CA GLU A 48 12.99 -13.48 9.03
C GLU A 48 13.36 -12.77 10.35
N ASN A 49 14.33 -11.87 10.33
CA ASN A 49 14.70 -11.06 11.49
C ASN A 49 13.55 -10.14 11.93
N ILE A 50 12.86 -9.50 10.97
CA ILE A 50 11.63 -8.72 11.26
C ILE A 50 10.56 -9.63 11.89
N ALA A 51 10.36 -10.84 11.37
CA ALA A 51 9.41 -11.80 11.93
C ALA A 51 9.77 -12.22 13.36
N SER A 52 11.05 -12.46 13.64
CA SER A 52 11.55 -12.78 14.98
C SER A 52 11.20 -11.66 15.97
N ARG A 53 11.50 -10.40 15.62
CA ARG A 53 11.18 -9.22 16.46
C ARG A 53 9.67 -9.08 16.72
N VAL A 54 8.84 -9.15 15.68
CA VAL A 54 7.37 -9.06 15.82
C VAL A 54 6.82 -10.19 16.71
N ASN A 55 7.32 -11.42 16.53
CA ASN A 55 6.91 -12.58 17.31
C ASN A 55 7.42 -12.59 18.77
N ALA A 56 8.46 -11.81 19.07
CA ALA A 56 8.96 -11.58 20.42
C ALA A 56 8.13 -10.52 21.16
N CYS A 57 7.69 -9.46 20.47
CA CYS A 57 6.80 -8.44 21.01
C CYS A 57 5.34 -8.94 21.23
N ASN A 58 4.97 -10.05 20.59
CA ASN A 58 3.66 -10.70 20.77
C ASN A 58 3.82 -12.19 21.17
N PRO A 59 4.32 -12.50 22.40
CA PRO A 59 4.66 -13.86 22.78
C PRO A 59 3.43 -14.77 22.90
N ALA A 60 2.29 -14.22 23.34
CA ALA A 60 1.02 -14.93 23.52
C ALA A 60 0.14 -15.01 22.25
N GLY A 61 0.53 -14.32 21.16
CA GLY A 61 -0.22 -14.29 19.91
C GLY A 61 0.13 -15.40 18.91
N GLU A 62 -0.64 -15.46 17.83
CA GLU A 62 -0.36 -16.33 16.68
C GLU A 62 0.98 -15.96 16.03
N LYS A 63 1.90 -16.92 15.91
CA LYS A 63 3.22 -16.68 15.31
C LYS A 63 3.07 -16.30 13.84
N ARG A 64 3.59 -15.12 13.49
CA ARG A 64 3.59 -14.57 12.14
C ARG A 64 4.74 -15.11 11.33
N THR A 65 4.47 -15.55 10.10
CA THR A 65 5.55 -15.88 9.15
C THR A 65 6.06 -14.62 8.48
N TRP A 66 7.31 -14.66 8.02
CA TRP A 66 7.93 -13.56 7.28
C TRP A 66 7.14 -13.19 6.01
N GLN A 67 6.50 -14.18 5.39
CA GLN A 67 5.64 -14.01 4.21
C GLN A 67 4.36 -13.22 4.53
N GLN A 68 3.71 -13.50 5.67
CA GLN A 68 2.54 -12.76 6.13
C GLN A 68 2.89 -11.30 6.42
N LEU A 69 4.04 -11.04 7.06
CA LEU A 69 4.51 -9.69 7.35
C LEU A 69 4.87 -8.91 6.08
N LYS A 70 5.56 -9.54 5.12
CA LYS A 70 5.83 -8.97 3.79
C LYS A 70 4.54 -8.59 3.06
N MET A 71 3.50 -9.41 3.12
CA MET A 71 2.19 -9.09 2.55
C MET A 71 1.51 -7.94 3.30
N LYS A 72 1.50 -7.96 4.64
CA LYS A 72 0.91 -6.92 5.47
C LYS A 72 1.58 -5.57 5.24
N TYR A 73 2.91 -5.52 5.15
CA TYR A 73 3.68 -4.32 4.80
C TYR A 73 3.25 -3.74 3.44
N LYS A 74 3.17 -4.58 2.39
CA LYS A 74 2.67 -4.15 1.07
C LYS A 74 1.27 -3.54 1.15
N ASN A 75 0.36 -4.17 1.90
CA ASN A 75 -1.02 -3.69 2.03
C ASN A 75 -1.10 -2.34 2.78
N ILE A 76 -0.24 -2.11 3.78
CA ILE A 76 -0.13 -0.83 4.49
C ILE A 76 0.38 0.25 3.52
N VAL A 77 1.50 0.01 2.82
CA VAL A 77 2.06 0.95 1.83
C VAL A 77 1.04 1.30 0.73
N GLN A 78 0.33 0.31 0.19
CA GLN A 78 -0.71 0.53 -0.81
C GLN A 78 -1.89 1.34 -0.27
N THR A 79 -2.33 1.08 0.96
CA THR A 79 -3.44 1.81 1.58
C THR A 79 -3.06 3.25 1.90
N ALA A 80 -1.87 3.47 2.43
CA ALA A 80 -1.33 4.80 2.71
C ALA A 80 -1.20 5.64 1.42
N ASN A 81 -0.63 5.05 0.35
CA ASN A 81 -0.52 5.70 -0.95
C ASN A 81 -1.90 5.99 -1.59
N ARG A 82 -2.89 5.10 -1.42
CA ARG A 82 -4.27 5.33 -1.86
C ARG A 82 -4.90 6.50 -1.12
N LYS A 83 -4.89 6.51 0.21
CA LYS A 83 -5.39 7.64 1.02
C LYS A 83 -4.74 8.98 0.62
N LYS A 84 -3.42 9.00 0.37
CA LYS A 84 -2.67 10.18 -0.12
C LYS A 84 -2.99 10.58 -1.57
N ALA A 85 -3.46 9.65 -2.40
CA ALA A 85 -3.95 9.96 -3.74
C ALA A 85 -5.37 10.54 -3.68
N ASP A 86 -6.25 9.95 -2.86
CA ASP A 86 -7.63 10.36 -2.70
C ASP A 86 -7.74 11.75 -2.05
N SER A 87 -6.85 12.08 -1.10
CA SER A 87 -6.75 13.42 -0.48
C SER A 87 -6.30 14.54 -1.44
N ARG A 88 -5.85 14.20 -2.65
CA ARG A 88 -5.53 15.17 -3.72
C ARG A 88 -6.64 15.30 -4.77
N LYS A 89 -7.68 14.46 -4.69
CA LYS A 89 -8.77 14.36 -5.68
C LYS A 89 -10.10 14.94 -5.18
N THR A 90 -10.09 15.73 -4.12
CA THR A 90 -11.31 16.19 -3.42
C THR A 90 -12.04 17.30 -4.19
N GLY A 91 -12.67 16.94 -5.31
CA GLY A 91 -13.63 17.77 -6.05
C GLY A 91 -14.98 17.86 -5.34
N GLY A 92 -14.99 18.38 -4.11
CA GLY A 92 -16.20 18.62 -3.31
C GLY A 92 -16.73 17.45 -2.47
N GLY A 93 -16.08 16.28 -2.50
CA GLY A 93 -16.44 15.14 -1.64
C GLY A 93 -15.99 15.28 -0.18
N PRO A 94 -16.50 14.44 0.75
CA PRO A 94 -16.04 14.43 2.14
C PRO A 94 -14.53 14.19 2.28
N ALA A 95 -13.93 14.79 3.31
CA ALA A 95 -12.51 14.59 3.61
C ALA A 95 -12.19 13.09 3.84
N PRO A 96 -11.08 12.57 3.28
CA PRO A 96 -10.72 11.16 3.45
C PRO A 96 -10.35 10.84 4.91
N PRO A 97 -10.55 9.59 5.37
CA PRO A 97 -10.24 9.20 6.74
C PRO A 97 -8.77 9.42 7.11
N PRO A 98 -8.47 9.79 8.38
CA PRO A 98 -7.10 9.95 8.86
C PRO A 98 -6.19 8.75 8.59
N LEU A 99 -4.88 9.02 8.53
CA LEU A 99 -3.86 7.99 8.51
C LEU A 99 -3.67 7.39 9.90
N THR A 100 -3.42 6.08 9.94
CA THR A 100 -2.90 5.39 11.13
C THR A 100 -1.38 5.57 11.22
N VAL A 101 -0.81 5.40 12.42
CA VAL A 101 0.65 5.52 12.65
C VAL A 101 1.45 4.62 11.70
N ALA A 102 0.98 3.40 11.43
CA ALA A 102 1.62 2.48 10.48
C ALA A 102 1.54 2.97 9.02
N GLU A 103 0.45 3.63 8.61
CA GLU A 103 0.33 4.23 7.28
C GLU A 103 1.21 5.48 7.13
N GLU A 104 1.33 6.30 8.18
CA GLU A 104 2.22 7.46 8.22
C GLU A 104 3.70 7.04 8.11
N MET A 105 4.13 6.06 8.91
CA MET A 105 5.46 5.46 8.78
C MET A 105 5.68 4.87 7.36
N ALA A 106 4.65 4.27 6.76
CA ALA A 106 4.75 3.74 5.41
C ALA A 106 4.95 4.83 4.35
N LEU A 107 4.38 6.02 4.53
CA LEU A 107 4.65 7.16 3.65
C LEU A 107 6.10 7.65 3.82
N SER A 108 6.62 7.76 5.06
CA SER A 108 7.99 8.22 5.29
C SER A 108 9.03 7.27 4.69
N HIS A 109 8.78 5.96 4.70
CA HIS A 109 9.61 4.94 4.03
C HIS A 109 9.64 5.03 2.50
N ASN A 110 8.71 5.76 1.89
CA ASN A 110 8.61 5.90 0.42
C ASN A 110 9.06 7.27 -0.09
N THR A 111 9.51 8.18 0.79
CA THR A 111 10.06 9.48 0.41
C THR A 111 11.29 9.30 -0.48
N GLY A 112 11.13 9.52 -1.80
CA GLY A 112 12.19 9.29 -2.81
C GLY A 112 11.88 8.18 -3.82
N ARG A 113 10.84 7.35 -3.64
CA ARG A 113 10.27 6.62 -4.78
C ARG A 113 9.39 7.59 -5.57
N SER A 114 9.59 7.65 -6.88
CA SER A 114 8.71 8.36 -7.80
C SER A 114 7.30 7.79 -7.69
N VAL A 115 6.43 8.48 -6.97
CA VAL A 115 4.98 8.30 -7.11
C VAL A 115 4.67 8.79 -8.51
N ALA A 116 4.34 7.86 -9.42
CA ALA A 116 3.94 8.22 -10.77
C ALA A 116 2.77 9.21 -10.65
N GLU A 117 3.02 10.44 -11.09
CA GLU A 117 2.04 11.50 -11.07
C GLU A 117 0.93 11.11 -12.04
N GLY A 118 -0.32 11.12 -11.58
CA GLY A 118 -1.44 10.67 -12.39
C GLY A 118 -1.56 11.57 -13.61
N ILE A 119 -1.70 10.98 -14.80
CA ILE A 119 -1.79 11.74 -16.06
C ILE A 119 -2.94 12.75 -15.94
N PRO A 120 -2.69 14.06 -16.13
CA PRO A 120 -3.75 15.05 -16.16
C PRO A 120 -4.51 14.92 -17.47
N GLY A 121 -5.69 14.27 -17.44
CA GLY A 121 -6.45 13.97 -18.64
C GLY A 121 -7.78 13.30 -18.33
N GLY A 122 -8.77 14.11 -17.95
CA GLY A 122 -10.11 13.64 -17.58
C GLY A 122 -11.14 14.75 -17.61
N SER A 123 -11.18 15.54 -18.69
CA SER A 123 -12.27 16.49 -18.92
C SER A 123 -13.57 15.72 -19.14
N SER A 124 -14.38 15.67 -18.09
CA SER A 124 -15.76 15.18 -18.17
C SER A 124 -16.63 16.27 -18.78
N SER A 125 -16.96 16.13 -20.07
CA SER A 125 -18.07 16.86 -20.70
C SER A 125 -19.22 15.88 -20.88
N SER A 126 -20.23 15.98 -20.02
CA SER A 126 -21.45 15.19 -20.09
C SER A 126 -22.36 15.62 -21.25
N GLU A 127 -22.95 14.62 -21.91
CA GLU A 127 -24.29 14.51 -22.54
C GLU A 127 -25.33 15.64 -22.27
N CYS A 128 -26.40 15.93 -23.05
CA CYS A 128 -26.98 15.50 -24.35
C CYS A 128 -28.25 16.39 -24.63
N THR A 129 -28.84 16.58 -25.83
CA THR A 129 -28.44 16.23 -27.22
C THR A 129 -28.88 17.27 -28.31
N PRO A 130 -30.18 17.44 -28.72
CA PRO A 130 -30.44 17.74 -30.14
C PRO A 130 -31.48 18.84 -30.48
N GLN A 131 -31.23 19.70 -31.47
CA GLN A 131 -32.31 20.31 -32.28
C GLN A 131 -31.95 20.43 -33.78
N ASP A 132 -32.92 19.98 -34.58
CA ASP A 132 -33.04 20.03 -36.04
C ASP A 132 -33.42 21.45 -36.52
N THR A 133 -32.99 21.85 -37.72
CA THR A 133 -33.81 22.74 -38.58
C THR A 133 -33.37 22.73 -40.06
N SER A 134 -34.17 22.04 -40.88
CA SER A 134 -34.58 22.37 -42.26
C SER A 134 -33.68 23.19 -43.22
N ALA A 135 -33.30 22.52 -44.32
CA ALA A 135 -33.42 22.94 -45.73
C ALA A 135 -33.19 24.41 -46.17
N LEU A 136 -32.34 24.61 -47.20
CA LEU A 136 -32.77 25.03 -48.55
C LEU A 136 -31.64 24.96 -49.61
N GLN A 137 -31.98 25.30 -50.85
CA GLN A 137 -31.36 24.90 -52.13
C GLN A 137 -30.51 26.01 -52.80
N THR A 138 -29.91 25.68 -53.96
CA THR A 138 -29.32 26.57 -55.02
C THR A 138 -27.89 27.07 -54.71
N LEU A 139 -26.95 27.17 -55.66
CA LEU A 139 -26.99 27.03 -57.14
C LEU A 139 -26.03 25.94 -57.65
#